data_AF-A0A419T9M9-F1
#
_entry.id   AF-A0A419T9M9-F1
#
_cell.length_a   1.000
_cell.length_b   1.000
_cell.length_c   1.000
_cell.angle_alpha   90.00
_cell.angle_beta   90.00
_cell.angle_gamma   90.00
#
_symmetry.space_group_name_H-M   'P 1'
#
loop_
_entity.id
_entity.type
_entity.pdbx_description
1 polymer ?
#
loop_
_entity_poly.entity_id
_entity_poly.type
_entity_poly.pdbx_seq_one_letter_code
_entity_poly.pdbx_strand_id
1 'polypeptide(L)'
;MEDNSRVPRVFISYSWSSQDHENWVLELAERLVNDGIDVILDKWNLKEGQDKYVFMEKSIKREDVDKILVICDKVYQEKADERKGGVGTESQIISKEVYEDTGQEKFIPIIKEFDENGQPFLPTFFSTRIYLDFSDHYKYEESYEKLVRSLYGKPMYKKPKLGSPPPYILEDEVDNSKTKYYVKQIENAILNNKKFTKGLIVDFLDKIIESLDEYRIYIDNTSNINEFDELVIDNINKLIPLRNDFIKVVDIIFKYKEHIDLNKFHRFWEEIIKYQYKTPDMSSYYQFQFDNFKFFIYELFLYFITILLKLEKYEEASFFINATYFYKINNYGELVNGNISEFNNYVESLEQIRQNRLKLNRISITADLIKERANIHNIKFRDIVETDYLLFFITINNSKDSIRQDIWVPRCSVYNSYHRKPLIFEKMISARHFEKVKILFKVNTPEEFKNMILKTTDLGIDKDYYKSFYRIISINKVVDIEKLATLD
;
A
#
# COMPACT_ATOMS: atom_id res chain seq x y z
N MET A 1 -27.81 -8.34 1.98
CA MET A 1 -28.76 -9.21 1.26
C MET A 1 -29.93 -8.33 0.88
N GLU A 2 -30.00 -7.95 -0.38
CA GLU A 2 -31.23 -7.54 -1.08
C GLU A 2 -31.04 -8.08 -2.49
N ASP A 3 -31.37 -9.36 -2.64
CA ASP A 3 -31.51 -10.01 -3.94
C ASP A 3 -32.87 -9.58 -4.49
N ASN A 4 -32.89 -8.42 -5.14
CA ASN A 4 -34.02 -7.98 -5.94
C ASN A 4 -33.67 -8.30 -7.40
N SER A 5 -33.59 -9.58 -7.73
CA SER A 5 -33.43 -10.08 -9.11
C SER A 5 -34.73 -9.88 -9.89
N ARG A 6 -35.08 -8.62 -10.15
CA ARG A 6 -36.08 -8.26 -11.15
C ARG A 6 -35.52 -8.69 -12.51
N VAL A 7 -36.22 -9.62 -13.16
CA VAL A 7 -35.94 -10.05 -14.54
C VAL A 7 -36.07 -8.83 -15.45
N PRO A 8 -35.01 -8.42 -16.18
CA PRO A 8 -35.10 -7.30 -17.11
C PRO A 8 -36.10 -7.62 -18.21
N ARG A 9 -37.01 -6.70 -18.52
CA ARG A 9 -37.97 -6.84 -19.61
C ARG A 9 -37.66 -5.85 -20.74
N VAL A 10 -37.60 -6.34 -21.96
CA VAL A 10 -37.07 -5.60 -23.11
C VAL A 10 -38.00 -5.72 -24.31
N PHE A 11 -38.26 -4.60 -25.00
CA PHE A 11 -38.97 -4.59 -26.27
C PHE A 11 -37.99 -4.43 -27.43
N ILE A 12 -38.14 -5.22 -28.51
CA ILE A 12 -37.31 -5.10 -29.71
C ILE A 12 -38.12 -4.42 -30.82
N SER A 13 -37.69 -3.23 -31.22
CA SER A 13 -38.21 -2.52 -32.40
C SER A 13 -37.25 -2.69 -33.56
N TYR A 14 -37.76 -3.22 -34.68
CA TYR A 14 -36.98 -3.52 -35.87
C TYR A 14 -37.83 -3.37 -37.13
N SER A 15 -37.19 -3.34 -38.29
CA SER A 15 -37.80 -3.23 -39.61
C SER A 15 -37.93 -4.60 -40.25
N TRP A 16 -39.04 -4.84 -40.97
CA TRP A 16 -39.18 -6.04 -41.80
C TRP A 16 -38.48 -5.81 -43.14
N SER A 17 -37.15 -5.80 -43.11
CA SER A 17 -36.31 -5.43 -44.26
C SER A 17 -36.02 -6.61 -45.19
N SER A 18 -35.74 -7.78 -44.62
CA SER A 18 -35.51 -9.02 -45.34
C SER A 18 -35.75 -10.21 -44.42
N GLN A 19 -35.99 -11.39 -44.99
CA GLN A 19 -36.13 -12.62 -44.20
C GLN A 19 -34.90 -12.91 -43.35
N ASP A 20 -33.69 -12.62 -43.85
CA ASP A 20 -32.44 -12.80 -43.12
C ASP A 20 -32.34 -11.85 -41.92
N HIS A 21 -32.78 -10.59 -42.08
CA HIS A 21 -32.83 -9.64 -40.96
C HIS A 21 -33.84 -10.08 -39.90
N GLU A 22 -35.03 -10.54 -40.31
CA GLU A 22 -36.05 -11.07 -39.39
C GLU A 22 -35.53 -12.27 -38.61
N ASN A 23 -34.84 -13.21 -39.27
CA ASN A 23 -34.24 -14.37 -38.64
C ASN A 23 -33.15 -13.96 -37.64
N TRP A 24 -32.29 -13.01 -38.01
CA TRP A 24 -31.25 -12.50 -37.13
C TRP A 24 -31.82 -11.84 -35.86
N VAL A 25 -32.90 -11.06 -36.00
CA VAL A 25 -33.59 -10.45 -34.85
C VAL A 25 -34.20 -11.52 -33.95
N LEU A 26 -34.77 -12.57 -34.53
CA LEU A 26 -35.31 -13.71 -33.79
C LEU A 26 -34.21 -14.45 -33.01
N GLU A 27 -33.06 -14.74 -33.64
CA GLU A 27 -31.91 -15.37 -32.98
C GLU A 27 -31.39 -14.52 -31.81
N LEU A 28 -31.29 -13.19 -31.99
CA LEU A 28 -30.92 -12.27 -30.92
C LEU A 28 -31.94 -12.33 -29.77
N ALA A 29 -33.24 -12.33 -30.08
CA ALA A 29 -34.31 -12.42 -29.09
C ALA A 29 -34.25 -13.73 -28.30
N GLU A 30 -34.09 -14.87 -28.99
CA GLU A 30 -33.95 -16.18 -28.35
C GLU A 30 -32.73 -16.25 -27.43
N ARG A 31 -31.60 -15.68 -27.88
CA ARG A 31 -30.38 -15.63 -27.07
C ARG A 31 -30.57 -14.80 -25.80
N LEU A 32 -31.23 -13.64 -25.88
CA LEU A 32 -31.55 -12.81 -24.72
C LEU A 32 -32.47 -13.54 -23.73
N VAL A 33 -33.47 -14.28 -24.24
CA VAL A 33 -34.36 -15.11 -23.41
C VAL A 33 -33.57 -16.20 -22.68
N ASN A 34 -32.65 -16.87 -23.37
CA ASN A 34 -31.78 -17.88 -22.78
C ASN A 34 -30.86 -17.30 -21.68
N ASP A 35 -30.50 -16.01 -21.78
CA ASP A 35 -29.74 -15.27 -20.76
C ASP A 35 -30.61 -14.66 -19.65
N GLY A 36 -31.88 -15.07 -19.56
CA GLY A 36 -32.79 -14.71 -18.47
C GLY A 36 -33.39 -13.30 -18.59
N ILE A 37 -33.50 -12.77 -19.81
CA ILE A 37 -34.15 -11.47 -20.10
C ILE A 37 -35.51 -11.73 -20.75
N ASP A 38 -36.57 -11.11 -20.25
CA ASP A 38 -37.91 -11.24 -20.82
C ASP A 38 -38.06 -10.34 -22.05
N VAL A 39 -38.23 -10.93 -23.24
CA VAL A 39 -38.26 -10.20 -24.51
C VAL A 39 -39.68 -10.13 -25.05
N ILE A 40 -40.15 -8.91 -25.30
CA ILE A 40 -41.37 -8.63 -26.05
C ILE A 40 -41.00 -8.47 -27.52
N LEU A 41 -41.50 -9.40 -28.35
CA LEU A 41 -41.29 -9.44 -29.78
C LEU A 41 -42.65 -9.55 -30.49
N ASP A 42 -42.83 -8.82 -31.60
CA ASP A 42 -44.08 -8.86 -32.37
C ASP A 42 -44.44 -10.28 -32.84
N LYS A 43 -43.45 -11.07 -33.27
CA LYS A 43 -43.62 -12.49 -33.69
C LYS A 43 -44.11 -13.41 -32.57
N TRP A 44 -43.89 -13.07 -31.30
CA TRP A 44 -44.29 -13.89 -30.15
C TRP A 44 -45.55 -13.37 -29.45
N ASN A 45 -45.76 -12.06 -29.45
CA ASN A 45 -46.75 -11.42 -28.59
C ASN A 45 -47.94 -10.80 -29.33
N LEU A 46 -47.85 -10.63 -30.66
CA LEU A 46 -48.95 -10.11 -31.46
C LEU A 46 -49.87 -11.25 -31.93
N LYS A 47 -51.19 -11.09 -31.80
CA LYS A 47 -52.20 -12.03 -32.30
C LYS A 47 -52.83 -11.50 -33.60
N GLU A 48 -53.33 -12.42 -34.43
CA GLU A 48 -54.08 -12.07 -35.65
C GLU A 48 -55.24 -11.10 -35.35
N GLY A 49 -55.33 -10.01 -36.12
CA GLY A 49 -56.34 -8.95 -35.94
C GLY A 49 -55.96 -7.80 -34.99
N GLN A 50 -54.79 -7.86 -34.34
CA GLN A 50 -54.29 -6.73 -33.54
C GLN A 50 -53.56 -5.70 -34.38
N ASP A 51 -53.77 -4.43 -34.06
CA ASP A 51 -53.05 -3.31 -34.66
C ASP A 51 -51.60 -3.26 -34.15
N LYS A 52 -50.65 -3.36 -35.09
CA LYS A 52 -49.21 -3.36 -34.83
C LYS A 52 -48.71 -2.03 -34.26
N TYR A 53 -49.28 -0.92 -34.70
CA TYR A 53 -48.91 0.41 -34.25
C TYR A 53 -49.34 0.62 -32.80
N VAL A 54 -50.58 0.23 -32.48
CA VAL A 54 -51.11 0.26 -31.11
C VAL A 54 -50.31 -0.66 -30.19
N PHE A 55 -49.88 -1.83 -30.67
CA PHE A 55 -49.03 -2.75 -29.91
C PHE A 55 -47.65 -2.15 -29.61
N MET A 56 -47.00 -1.52 -30.59
CA MET A 56 -45.71 -0.86 -30.43
C MET A 56 -45.80 0.29 -29.42
N GLU A 57 -46.74 1.23 -29.59
CA GLU A 57 -46.90 2.36 -28.67
C GLU A 57 -47.17 1.89 -27.23
N LYS A 58 -48.05 0.88 -27.07
CA LYS A 58 -48.30 0.28 -25.76
C LYS A 58 -47.04 -0.35 -25.17
N SER A 59 -46.24 -1.04 -25.97
CA SER A 59 -45.00 -1.69 -25.50
C SER A 59 -43.95 -0.67 -25.07
N ILE A 60 -43.87 0.48 -25.75
CA ILE A 60 -42.94 1.56 -25.40
C ILE A 60 -43.37 2.27 -24.12
N LYS A 61 -44.67 2.57 -23.98
CA LYS A 61 -45.24 3.31 -22.83
C LYS A 61 -45.41 2.47 -21.57
N ARG A 62 -45.22 1.16 -21.65
CA ARG A 62 -45.30 0.23 -20.52
C ARG A 62 -44.19 0.50 -19.49
N GLU A 63 -44.59 0.69 -18.24
CA GLU A 63 -43.68 0.89 -17.09
C GLU A 63 -42.89 -0.37 -16.72
N ASP A 64 -43.42 -1.54 -17.06
CA ASP A 64 -42.78 -2.83 -16.81
C ASP A 64 -41.74 -3.19 -17.88
N VAL A 65 -41.62 -2.42 -18.96
CA VAL A 65 -40.54 -2.54 -19.94
C VAL A 65 -39.37 -1.66 -19.49
N ASP A 66 -38.21 -2.26 -19.25
CA ASP A 66 -37.04 -1.59 -18.71
C ASP A 66 -36.21 -0.92 -19.82
N LYS A 67 -36.08 -1.57 -20.99
CA LYS A 67 -35.32 -1.08 -22.15
C LYS A 67 -36.00 -1.41 -23.48
N ILE A 68 -35.69 -0.63 -24.51
CA ILE A 68 -36.16 -0.78 -25.89
C ILE A 68 -34.93 -0.91 -26.79
N LEU A 69 -34.75 -2.06 -27.41
CA LEU A 69 -33.70 -2.26 -28.41
C LEU A 69 -34.21 -1.77 -29.76
N VAL A 70 -33.47 -0.88 -30.39
CA VAL A 70 -33.81 -0.34 -31.70
C VAL A 70 -32.82 -0.91 -32.69
N ILE A 71 -33.25 -1.86 -33.52
CA ILE A 71 -32.41 -2.49 -34.53
C ILE A 71 -32.38 -1.56 -35.73
N CYS A 72 -31.24 -0.88 -35.90
CA CYS A 72 -31.05 0.11 -36.93
C CYS A 72 -30.32 -0.51 -38.13
N ASP A 73 -31.04 -0.59 -39.24
CA ASP A 73 -30.55 -0.87 -40.58
C ASP A 73 -30.96 0.27 -41.53
N LYS A 74 -30.55 0.19 -42.81
CA LYS A 74 -30.87 1.23 -43.80
C LYS A 74 -32.38 1.50 -43.90
N VAL A 75 -33.19 0.44 -43.94
CA VAL A 75 -34.66 0.53 -44.10
C VAL A 75 -35.31 1.16 -42.87
N TYR A 76 -34.82 0.86 -41.66
CA TYR A 76 -35.29 1.43 -40.41
C TYR A 76 -35.06 2.94 -40.40
N GLN A 77 -33.85 3.38 -40.76
CA GLN A 77 -33.51 4.80 -40.82
C GLN A 77 -34.38 5.55 -41.83
N GLU A 78 -34.47 5.06 -43.08
CA GLU A 78 -35.24 5.72 -44.15
C GLU A 78 -36.70 5.95 -43.73
N LYS A 79 -37.35 4.89 -43.23
CA LYS A 79 -38.74 4.97 -42.78
C LYS A 79 -38.93 5.83 -41.52
N ALA A 80 -37.95 5.88 -40.63
CA ALA A 80 -38.00 6.73 -39.43
C ALA A 80 -37.86 8.21 -39.79
N ASP A 81 -36.98 8.54 -40.74
CA ASP A 81 -36.71 9.91 -41.17
C ASP A 81 -37.78 10.47 -42.14
N GLU A 82 -38.39 9.62 -42.98
CA GLU A 82 -39.49 10.02 -43.89
C GLU A 82 -40.77 10.43 -43.14
N ARG A 83 -40.98 9.91 -41.93
CA ARG A 83 -42.14 10.25 -41.09
C ARG A 83 -42.17 11.69 -40.60
N LYS A 84 -41.09 12.44 -40.77
CA LYS A 84 -40.98 13.88 -40.45
C LYS A 84 -41.99 14.76 -41.23
N GLY A 85 -42.61 14.22 -42.28
CA GLY A 85 -43.59 14.93 -43.14
C GLY A 85 -45.08 14.70 -42.84
N GLY A 86 -45.45 13.88 -41.86
CA GLY A 86 -46.86 13.73 -41.42
C GLY A 86 -47.81 12.94 -42.35
N VAL A 87 -47.30 12.23 -43.36
CA VAL A 87 -48.12 11.44 -44.32
C VAL A 87 -47.57 10.03 -44.52
N GLY A 88 -47.33 9.29 -43.42
CA GLY A 88 -46.83 7.91 -43.47
C GLY A 88 -47.79 6.92 -42.80
N THR A 89 -48.56 6.20 -43.62
CA THR A 89 -49.39 5.06 -43.18
C THR A 89 -48.51 3.88 -42.71
N GLU A 90 -48.87 3.33 -41.54
CA GLU A 90 -48.51 2.02 -40.97
C GLU A 90 -47.06 1.51 -41.19
N SER A 91 -46.16 1.85 -40.27
CA SER A 91 -44.86 1.15 -40.16
C SER A 91 -44.47 0.90 -38.70
N GLN A 92 -43.82 -0.24 -38.45
CA GLN A 92 -43.44 -0.79 -37.13
C GLN A 92 -42.21 -0.09 -36.49
N ILE A 93 -42.04 1.20 -36.77
CA ILE A 93 -40.83 1.97 -36.48
C ILE A 93 -41.13 3.07 -35.47
N ILE A 94 -40.17 3.36 -34.60
CA ILE A 94 -40.30 4.40 -33.57
C ILE A 94 -40.37 5.77 -34.24
N SER A 95 -41.38 6.57 -33.89
CA SER A 95 -41.48 7.97 -34.34
C SER A 95 -40.72 8.90 -33.40
N LYS A 96 -40.39 10.10 -33.89
CA LYS A 96 -39.72 11.12 -33.10
C LYS A 96 -40.59 11.55 -31.89
N GLU A 97 -41.90 11.66 -32.07
CA GLU A 97 -42.84 12.05 -31.02
C GLU A 97 -42.87 11.02 -29.88
N VAL A 98 -42.91 9.72 -30.23
CA VAL A 98 -42.89 8.62 -29.24
C VAL A 98 -41.55 8.57 -28.50
N TYR A 99 -40.45 8.89 -29.19
CA TYR A 99 -39.12 9.00 -28.59
C TYR A 99 -39.01 10.19 -27.63
N GLU A 100 -39.57 11.36 -27.98
CA GLU A 100 -39.55 12.56 -27.13
C GLU A 100 -40.49 12.46 -25.91
N ASP A 101 -41.60 11.72 -26.03
CA ASP A 101 -42.58 11.47 -24.96
C ASP A 101 -42.11 10.43 -23.93
N THR A 102 -41.01 9.70 -24.20
CA THR A 102 -40.52 8.60 -23.36
C THR A 102 -39.09 8.88 -22.86
N GLY A 103 -38.73 8.39 -21.66
CA GLY A 103 -37.37 8.51 -21.13
C GLY A 103 -36.31 8.06 -22.13
N GLN A 104 -35.41 8.97 -22.52
CA GLN A 104 -34.46 8.78 -23.62
C GLN A 104 -33.45 7.66 -23.34
N GLU A 105 -33.15 7.41 -22.07
CA GLU A 105 -32.30 6.33 -21.56
C GLU A 105 -32.91 4.94 -21.70
N LYS A 106 -34.21 4.85 -22.05
CA LYS A 106 -34.89 3.58 -22.30
C LYS A 106 -34.46 2.94 -23.62
N PHE A 107 -34.04 3.74 -24.59
CA PHE A 107 -33.71 3.27 -25.94
C PHE A 107 -32.21 2.92 -26.07
N ILE A 108 -31.93 1.73 -26.59
CA ILE A 108 -30.58 1.23 -26.89
C ILE A 108 -30.50 0.97 -28.41
N PRO A 109 -29.82 1.83 -29.18
CA PRO A 109 -29.63 1.60 -30.60
C PRO A 109 -28.64 0.44 -30.85
N ILE A 110 -29.02 -0.48 -31.74
CA ILE A 110 -28.22 -1.62 -32.19
C ILE A 110 -27.99 -1.47 -33.69
N ILE A 111 -26.73 -1.28 -34.09
CA ILE A 111 -26.37 -1.06 -35.50
C ILE A 111 -26.11 -2.38 -36.19
N LYS A 112 -26.86 -2.68 -37.25
CA LYS A 112 -26.61 -3.86 -38.09
C LYS A 112 -25.77 -3.54 -39.32
N GLU A 113 -25.84 -2.30 -39.80
CA GLU A 113 -25.27 -1.88 -41.08
C GLU A 113 -24.64 -0.49 -40.97
N PHE A 114 -23.60 -0.24 -41.78
CA PHE A 114 -22.96 1.06 -41.96
C PHE A 114 -23.06 1.47 -43.43
N ASP A 115 -23.08 2.77 -43.69
CA ASP A 115 -23.04 3.33 -45.03
C ASP A 115 -21.65 3.24 -45.67
N GLU A 116 -21.54 3.64 -46.94
CA GLU A 116 -20.28 3.63 -47.70
C GLU A 116 -19.20 4.56 -47.12
N ASN A 117 -19.59 5.53 -46.29
CA ASN A 117 -18.70 6.47 -45.62
C ASN A 117 -18.32 6.02 -44.19
N GLY A 118 -18.75 4.83 -43.78
CA GLY A 118 -18.51 4.30 -42.43
C GLY A 118 -19.37 4.94 -41.34
N GLN A 119 -20.47 5.60 -41.69
CA GLN A 119 -21.46 6.11 -40.74
C GLN A 119 -22.52 5.04 -40.44
N PRO A 120 -22.93 4.86 -39.17
CA PRO A 120 -23.97 3.91 -38.82
C PRO A 120 -25.33 4.38 -39.36
N PHE A 121 -26.14 3.44 -39.87
CA PHE A 121 -27.53 3.78 -40.19
C PHE A 121 -28.28 4.05 -38.88
N LEU A 122 -28.66 5.30 -38.64
CA LEU A 122 -29.32 5.77 -37.41
C LEU A 122 -30.37 6.82 -37.76
N PRO A 123 -31.60 6.71 -37.24
CA PRO A 123 -32.58 7.79 -37.34
C PRO A 123 -32.01 9.10 -36.80
N THR A 124 -32.38 10.22 -37.42
CA THR A 124 -31.82 11.55 -37.09
C THR A 124 -31.92 11.93 -35.60
N PHE A 125 -32.98 11.47 -34.91
CA PHE A 125 -33.20 11.69 -33.48
C PHE A 125 -32.32 10.83 -32.55
N PHE A 126 -31.62 9.82 -33.07
CA PHE A 126 -30.62 9.02 -32.35
C PHE A 126 -29.16 9.49 -32.56
N SER A 127 -28.92 10.50 -33.40
CA SER A 127 -27.58 10.94 -33.82
C SER A 127 -26.57 11.26 -32.70
N THR A 128 -27.02 11.58 -31.50
CA THR A 128 -26.15 11.90 -30.34
C THR A 128 -26.03 10.76 -29.32
N ARG A 129 -26.60 9.58 -29.61
CA ARG A 129 -26.66 8.47 -28.66
C ARG A 129 -25.53 7.47 -28.84
N ILE A 130 -25.15 6.86 -27.72
CA ILE A 130 -24.25 5.71 -27.72
C ILE A 130 -25.03 4.52 -28.25
N TYR A 131 -24.47 3.85 -29.26
CA TYR A 131 -25.04 2.67 -29.90
C TYR A 131 -24.14 1.44 -29.67
N LEU A 132 -24.68 0.24 -29.91
CA LEU A 132 -23.92 -1.00 -29.94
C LEU A 132 -23.76 -1.50 -31.37
N ASP A 133 -22.52 -1.81 -31.76
CA ASP A 133 -22.17 -2.25 -33.12
C ASP A 133 -22.30 -3.79 -33.25
N PHE A 134 -23.25 -4.24 -34.04
CA PHE A 134 -23.51 -5.65 -34.37
C PHE A 134 -23.33 -5.93 -35.88
N SER A 135 -22.62 -5.06 -36.62
CA SER A 135 -22.42 -5.25 -38.06
C SER A 135 -21.38 -6.33 -38.37
N ASP A 136 -20.33 -6.43 -37.55
CA ASP A 136 -19.20 -7.33 -37.73
C ASP A 136 -19.29 -8.57 -36.83
N HIS A 137 -19.07 -9.76 -37.41
CA HIS A 137 -19.00 -11.03 -36.68
C HIS A 137 -17.89 -11.04 -35.62
N TYR A 138 -16.75 -10.38 -35.86
CA TYR A 138 -15.65 -10.36 -34.89
C TYR A 138 -15.96 -9.52 -33.65
N LYS A 139 -16.88 -8.54 -33.75
CA LYS A 139 -17.31 -7.69 -32.64
C LYS A 139 -18.60 -8.16 -31.97
N TYR A 140 -19.31 -9.11 -32.59
CA TYR A 140 -20.63 -9.55 -32.18
C TYR A 140 -20.68 -9.99 -30.71
N GLU A 141 -19.75 -10.83 -30.27
CA GLU A 141 -19.71 -11.33 -28.88
C GLU A 141 -19.41 -10.23 -27.86
N GLU A 142 -18.50 -9.30 -28.19
CA GLU A 142 -18.18 -8.17 -27.30
C GLU A 142 -19.37 -7.21 -27.15
N SER A 143 -20.04 -6.90 -28.26
CA SER A 143 -21.24 -6.06 -28.27
C SER A 143 -22.42 -6.74 -27.57
N TYR A 144 -22.55 -8.06 -27.71
CA TYR A 144 -23.55 -8.86 -27.00
C TYR A 144 -23.32 -8.86 -25.48
N GLU A 145 -22.08 -9.05 -25.01
CA GLU A 145 -21.78 -8.94 -23.57
C GLU A 145 -22.13 -7.55 -23.04
N LYS A 146 -21.76 -6.49 -23.77
CA LYS A 146 -22.10 -5.10 -23.43
C LYS A 146 -23.62 -4.88 -23.32
N LEU A 147 -24.39 -5.46 -24.25
CA LEU A 147 -25.86 -5.40 -24.25
C LEU A 147 -26.42 -6.05 -22.98
N VAL A 148 -26.09 -7.33 -22.73
CA VAL A 148 -26.60 -8.08 -21.57
C VAL A 148 -26.27 -7.36 -20.25
N ARG A 149 -25.03 -6.89 -20.12
CA ARG A 149 -24.59 -6.12 -18.94
C ARG A 149 -25.37 -4.82 -18.74
N SER A 150 -25.69 -4.12 -19.83
CA SER A 150 -26.53 -2.92 -19.80
C SER A 150 -27.94 -3.24 -19.31
N LEU A 151 -28.54 -4.33 -19.80
CA LEU A 151 -29.89 -4.76 -19.43
C LEU A 151 -29.99 -5.16 -17.95
N TYR A 152 -28.95 -5.76 -17.38
CA TYR A 152 -28.87 -6.07 -15.95
C TYR A 152 -28.41 -4.91 -15.05
N GLY A 153 -28.19 -3.70 -15.59
CA GLY A 153 -27.69 -2.55 -14.82
C GLY A 153 -26.27 -2.75 -14.26
N LYS A 154 -25.46 -3.62 -14.88
CA LYS A 154 -24.09 -3.94 -14.46
C LYS A 154 -23.08 -3.51 -15.55
N PRO A 155 -22.87 -2.18 -15.76
CA PRO A 155 -22.00 -1.69 -16.82
C PRO A 155 -20.58 -2.28 -16.71
N MET A 156 -19.89 -2.36 -17.86
CA MET A 156 -18.53 -2.88 -17.95
C MET A 156 -17.57 -2.14 -17.01
N TYR A 157 -17.72 -0.82 -16.91
CA TYR A 157 -16.98 0.04 -16.01
C TYR A 157 -17.86 0.49 -14.86
N LYS A 158 -17.68 -0.10 -13.67
CA LYS A 158 -18.32 0.39 -12.45
C LYS A 158 -17.45 1.46 -11.81
N LYS A 159 -18.03 2.63 -11.53
CA LYS A 159 -17.38 3.65 -10.70
C LYS A 159 -16.99 3.01 -9.36
N PRO A 160 -15.71 3.02 -8.96
CA PRO A 160 -15.30 2.47 -7.67
C PRO A 160 -15.95 3.28 -6.55
N LYS A 161 -16.00 2.71 -5.34
CA LYS A 161 -16.40 3.46 -4.15
C LYS A 161 -15.52 4.71 -4.05
N LEU A 162 -16.15 5.87 -3.83
CA LEU A 162 -15.45 7.12 -3.64
C LEU A 162 -14.54 6.96 -2.41
N GLY A 163 -13.23 7.09 -2.61
CA GLY A 163 -12.27 7.06 -1.51
C GLY A 163 -12.38 8.32 -0.67
N SER A 164 -11.89 8.27 0.56
CA SER A 164 -11.63 9.49 1.32
C SER A 164 -10.55 10.31 0.61
N PRO A 165 -10.63 11.65 0.63
CA PRO A 165 -9.54 12.50 0.15
C PRO A 165 -8.25 12.03 0.82
N PRO A 166 -7.16 11.87 0.07
CA PRO A 166 -5.89 11.51 0.68
C PRO A 166 -5.54 12.54 1.78
N PRO A 167 -5.06 12.12 2.96
CA PRO A 167 -4.77 13.03 4.07
C PRO A 167 -3.88 14.22 3.67
N TYR A 168 -2.97 14.00 2.71
CA TYR A 168 -2.08 15.03 2.17
C TYR A 168 -2.77 16.18 1.40
N ILE A 169 -4.06 16.08 1.09
CA ILE A 169 -4.85 17.15 0.44
C ILE A 169 -5.58 18.01 1.48
N LEU A 170 -5.81 17.48 2.69
CA LEU A 170 -6.62 18.13 3.73
C LEU A 170 -5.77 18.71 4.88
N GLU A 171 -4.49 18.33 4.96
CA GLU A 171 -3.53 18.88 5.93
C GLU A 171 -2.77 20.05 5.28
N ASP A 172 -3.10 21.27 5.69
CA ASP A 172 -2.21 22.42 5.52
C ASP A 172 -1.05 22.27 6.53
N GLU A 173 0.19 22.35 6.02
CA GLU A 173 1.51 22.24 6.70
C GLU A 173 1.98 20.80 7.03
N VAL A 174 3.17 20.31 6.67
CA VAL A 174 4.53 20.86 6.44
C VAL A 174 5.14 20.14 5.23
N ASP A 175 6.01 20.85 4.51
CA ASP A 175 6.77 20.49 3.30
C ASP A 175 7.46 19.10 3.34
N ASN A 176 6.70 18.01 3.24
CA ASN A 176 7.19 16.67 2.91
C ASN A 176 7.16 16.42 1.40
N SER A 177 7.17 17.49 0.60
CA SER A 177 7.15 17.38 -0.85
C SER A 177 8.46 16.79 -1.39
N LYS A 178 9.58 17.03 -0.70
CA LYS A 178 10.93 16.76 -1.19
C LYS A 178 11.27 15.26 -1.22
N THR A 179 11.09 14.52 -0.12
CA THR A 179 11.38 13.06 -0.08
C THR A 179 10.28 12.23 -0.74
N LYS A 180 9.02 12.67 -0.63
CA LYS A 180 7.87 12.02 -1.26
C LYS A 180 7.95 11.98 -2.78
N TYR A 181 8.60 12.97 -3.40
CA TYR A 181 8.93 12.93 -4.82
C TYR A 181 9.83 11.73 -5.17
N TYR A 182 10.92 11.54 -4.41
CA TYR A 182 11.82 10.41 -4.60
C TYR A 182 11.15 9.07 -4.35
N VAL A 183 10.29 8.97 -3.33
CA VAL A 183 9.48 7.76 -3.08
C VAL A 183 8.73 7.34 -4.35
N LYS A 184 7.98 8.27 -4.96
CA LYS A 184 7.22 8.01 -6.20
C LYS A 184 8.13 7.63 -7.38
N GLN A 185 9.27 8.31 -7.52
CA GLN A 185 10.23 8.03 -8.59
C GLN A 185 10.88 6.65 -8.43
N ILE A 186 11.26 6.28 -7.21
CA ILE A 186 11.83 4.96 -6.88
C ILE A 186 10.78 3.86 -7.11
N GLU A 187 9.54 4.06 -6.64
CA GLU A 187 8.43 3.15 -6.92
C GLU A 187 8.25 2.91 -8.42
N ASN A 188 8.16 3.99 -9.20
CA ASN A 188 8.00 3.89 -10.65
C ASN A 188 9.22 3.24 -11.32
N ALA A 189 10.44 3.57 -10.88
CA ALA A 189 11.67 3.05 -11.47
C ALA A 189 11.82 1.55 -11.21
N ILE A 190 11.47 1.07 -10.02
CA ILE A 190 11.53 -0.34 -9.65
C ILE A 190 10.44 -1.14 -10.38
N LEU A 191 9.19 -0.67 -10.38
CA LEU A 191 8.09 -1.36 -11.06
C LEU A 191 8.28 -1.44 -12.58
N ASN A 192 8.99 -0.48 -13.17
CA ASN A 192 9.25 -0.42 -14.62
C ASN A 192 10.68 -0.85 -15.00
N ASN A 193 11.42 -1.52 -14.12
CA ASN A 193 12.78 -2.04 -14.36
C ASN A 193 13.77 -1.01 -14.96
N LYS A 194 13.71 0.24 -14.50
CA LYS A 194 14.56 1.33 -15.02
C LYS A 194 16.00 1.23 -14.50
N LYS A 195 16.97 1.48 -15.41
CA LYS A 195 18.42 1.33 -15.14
C LYS A 195 18.99 2.38 -14.16
N PHE A 196 18.40 3.56 -14.04
CA PHE A 196 18.92 4.67 -13.21
C PHE A 196 18.52 4.60 -11.73
N THR A 197 17.89 3.50 -11.29
CA THR A 197 17.42 3.31 -9.90
C THR A 197 18.56 3.44 -8.88
N LYS A 198 19.81 3.13 -9.23
CA LYS A 198 20.96 3.26 -8.30
C LYS A 198 21.23 4.71 -7.90
N GLY A 199 21.17 5.65 -8.85
CA GLY A 199 21.36 7.08 -8.57
C GLY A 199 20.25 7.62 -7.68
N LEU A 200 18.99 7.29 -8.01
CA LEU A 200 17.82 7.71 -7.23
C LEU A 200 17.85 7.27 -5.77
N ILE A 201 18.38 6.07 -5.48
CA ILE A 201 18.51 5.59 -4.10
C ILE A 201 19.52 6.44 -3.33
N VAL A 202 20.66 6.78 -3.94
CA VAL A 202 21.67 7.64 -3.32
C VAL A 202 21.10 9.04 -3.09
N ASP A 203 20.49 9.63 -4.11
CA ASP A 203 19.87 10.97 -4.01
C ASP A 203 18.79 10.99 -2.92
N PHE A 204 18.01 9.92 -2.77
CA PHE A 204 17.01 9.80 -1.72
C PHE A 204 17.65 9.76 -0.32
N LEU A 205 18.67 8.91 -0.12
CA LEU A 205 19.36 8.80 1.18
C LEU A 205 20.05 10.11 1.56
N ASP A 206 20.73 10.76 0.60
CA ASP A 206 21.32 12.08 0.79
C ASP A 206 20.24 13.10 1.13
N LYS A 207 19.06 13.02 0.49
CA LYS A 207 17.96 13.92 0.78
C LYS A 207 17.36 13.74 2.16
N ILE A 208 17.30 12.50 2.68
CA ILE A 208 16.92 12.25 4.08
C ILE A 208 17.88 12.99 5.00
N ILE A 209 19.19 12.84 4.79
CA ILE A 209 20.23 13.48 5.61
C ILE A 209 20.09 15.01 5.56
N GLU A 210 20.02 15.60 4.37
CA GLU A 210 19.84 17.07 4.21
C GLU A 210 18.59 17.59 4.94
N SER A 211 17.50 16.82 4.90
CA SER A 211 16.24 17.25 5.51
C SER A 211 16.31 17.25 7.03
N LEU A 212 17.21 16.48 7.65
CA LEU A 212 17.34 16.42 9.12
C LEU A 212 17.82 17.73 9.73
N ASP A 213 18.56 18.56 9.00
CA ASP A 213 19.03 19.84 9.54
C ASP A 213 17.86 20.80 9.85
N GLU A 214 16.74 20.69 9.13
CA GLU A 214 15.51 21.46 9.38
C GLU A 214 14.87 21.11 10.75
N TYR A 215 15.22 19.96 11.33
CA TYR A 215 14.68 19.47 12.60
C TYR A 215 15.62 19.69 13.78
N ARG A 216 16.75 20.39 13.59
CA ARG A 216 17.69 20.65 14.68
C ARG A 216 17.08 21.64 15.67
N ILE A 217 17.09 21.26 16.94
CA ILE A 217 16.60 22.11 18.02
C ILE A 217 17.77 22.98 18.50
N TYR A 218 17.55 24.29 18.58
CA TYR A 218 18.49 25.26 19.13
C TYR A 218 17.94 25.83 20.44
N ILE A 219 18.78 25.91 21.47
CA ILE A 219 18.43 26.52 22.76
C ILE A 219 19.14 27.87 22.83
N ASP A 220 18.36 28.92 23.10
CA ASP A 220 18.86 30.27 23.33
C ASP A 220 18.38 30.83 24.68
N ASN A 221 18.73 32.08 24.98
CA ASN A 221 18.39 32.74 26.25
C ASN A 221 16.87 32.95 26.45
N THR A 222 16.06 32.77 25.40
CA THR A 222 14.60 32.89 25.45
C THR A 222 13.88 31.55 25.57
N SER A 223 14.62 30.44 25.45
CA SER A 223 14.07 29.10 25.44
C SER A 223 13.63 28.64 26.83
N ASN A 224 12.40 28.15 26.96
CA ASN A 224 11.91 27.57 28.21
C ASN A 224 12.45 26.15 28.40
N ILE A 225 13.60 26.03 29.07
CA ILE A 225 14.27 24.74 29.33
C ILE A 225 13.36 23.79 30.15
N ASN A 226 12.47 24.32 30.99
CA ASN A 226 11.61 23.50 31.85
C ASN A 226 10.56 22.69 31.07
N GLU A 227 10.28 23.06 29.82
CA GLU A 227 9.34 22.36 28.93
C GLU A 227 10.02 21.86 27.65
N PHE A 228 11.35 21.74 27.67
CA PHE A 228 12.14 21.29 26.52
C PHE A 228 11.68 19.91 25.99
N ASP A 229 11.21 19.04 26.87
CA ASP A 229 10.72 17.73 26.47
C ASP A 229 9.48 17.77 25.58
N GLU A 230 8.61 18.80 25.69
CA GLU A 230 7.49 18.97 24.74
C GLU A 230 8.01 19.33 23.35
N LEU A 231 9.02 20.21 23.27
CA LEU A 231 9.66 20.56 22.00
C LEU A 231 10.30 19.34 21.33
N VAL A 232 10.91 18.45 22.11
CA VAL A 232 11.44 17.18 21.61
C VAL A 232 10.33 16.28 21.07
N ILE A 233 9.22 16.12 21.80
CA ILE A 233 8.05 15.33 21.36
C ILE A 233 7.47 15.89 20.06
N ASP A 234 7.25 17.20 19.99
CA ASP A 234 6.72 17.86 18.79
C ASP A 234 7.64 17.64 17.58
N ASN A 235 8.95 17.74 17.78
CA ASN A 235 9.93 17.51 16.73
C ASN A 235 9.95 16.04 16.27
N ILE A 236 9.90 15.07 17.21
CA ILE A 236 9.75 13.63 16.90
C ILE A 236 8.47 13.35 16.09
N ASN A 237 7.38 14.06 16.37
CA ASN A 237 6.14 13.95 15.62
C ASN A 237 6.27 14.53 14.20
N LYS A 238 6.93 15.68 14.05
CA LYS A 238 7.21 16.26 12.73
C LYS A 238 8.12 15.37 11.87
N LEU A 239 8.94 14.50 12.46
CA LEU A 239 9.80 13.53 11.76
C LEU A 239 9.05 12.29 11.22
N ILE A 240 7.77 12.06 11.57
CA ILE A 240 6.97 10.90 11.11
C ILE A 240 7.01 10.71 9.59
N PRO A 241 6.82 11.75 8.77
CA PRO A 241 6.75 11.58 7.32
C PRO A 241 8.09 11.15 6.74
N LEU A 242 9.20 11.70 7.25
CA LEU A 242 10.57 11.32 6.85
C LEU A 242 10.85 9.84 7.17
N ARG A 243 10.46 9.40 8.38
CA ARG A 243 10.51 7.99 8.78
C ARG A 243 9.69 7.11 7.82
N ASN A 244 8.45 7.50 7.54
CA ASN A 244 7.55 6.71 6.70
C ASN A 244 8.07 6.56 5.26
N ASP A 245 8.60 7.64 4.69
CA ASP A 245 9.22 7.63 3.36
C ASP A 245 10.44 6.70 3.33
N PHE A 246 11.31 6.76 4.34
CA PHE A 246 12.45 5.85 4.46
C PHE A 246 12.02 4.38 4.53
N ILE A 247 11.09 4.05 5.45
CA ILE A 247 10.59 2.68 5.62
C ILE A 247 10.02 2.15 4.30
N LYS A 248 9.21 2.98 3.61
CA LYS A 248 8.59 2.60 2.35
C LYS A 248 9.63 2.32 1.27
N VAL A 249 10.63 3.19 1.12
CA VAL A 249 11.71 3.00 0.14
C VAL A 249 12.55 1.77 0.46
N VAL A 250 12.90 1.53 1.73
CA VAL A 250 13.61 0.32 2.16
C VAL A 250 12.80 -0.93 1.82
N ASP A 251 11.51 -0.98 2.18
CA ASP A 251 10.63 -2.13 1.88
C ASP A 251 10.62 -2.43 0.37
N ILE A 252 10.41 -1.42 -0.47
CA ILE A 252 10.37 -1.62 -1.93
C ILE A 252 11.72 -2.09 -2.47
N ILE A 253 12.82 -1.45 -2.06
CA ILE A 253 14.16 -1.79 -2.57
C ILE A 253 14.49 -3.24 -2.21
N PHE A 254 14.41 -3.62 -0.94
CA PHE A 254 14.82 -4.95 -0.50
C PHE A 254 13.85 -6.06 -0.92
N LYS A 255 12.61 -5.72 -1.26
CA LYS A 255 11.62 -6.67 -1.76
C LYS A 255 11.74 -6.96 -3.26
N TYR A 256 12.04 -5.95 -4.07
CA TYR A 256 11.95 -6.07 -5.53
C TYR A 256 13.28 -6.03 -6.27
N LYS A 257 14.36 -5.50 -5.66
CA LYS A 257 15.68 -5.55 -6.30
C LYS A 257 16.43 -6.84 -5.99
N GLU A 258 16.98 -7.44 -7.04
CA GLU A 258 17.90 -8.59 -6.93
C GLU A 258 19.24 -8.19 -6.31
N HIS A 259 19.81 -7.06 -6.73
CA HIS A 259 21.12 -6.60 -6.28
C HIS A 259 21.07 -5.17 -5.74
N ILE A 260 21.53 -5.01 -4.49
CA ILE A 260 21.54 -3.75 -3.75
C ILE A 260 22.98 -3.46 -3.34
N ASP A 261 23.42 -2.21 -3.54
CA ASP A 261 24.72 -1.74 -3.09
C ASP A 261 24.64 -1.39 -1.60
N LEU A 262 24.91 -2.36 -0.73
CA LEU A 262 24.77 -2.21 0.73
C LEU A 262 25.67 -1.12 1.29
N ASN A 263 26.80 -0.82 0.64
CA ASN A 263 27.73 0.24 1.06
C ASN A 263 27.07 1.64 1.03
N LYS A 264 26.06 1.85 0.19
CA LYS A 264 25.32 3.12 0.14
C LYS A 264 24.46 3.31 1.40
N PHE A 265 23.79 2.26 1.84
CA PHE A 265 23.06 2.28 3.11
C PHE A 265 24.02 2.34 4.31
N HIS A 266 25.17 1.66 4.24
CA HIS A 266 26.19 1.73 5.28
C HIS A 266 26.67 3.17 5.50
N ARG A 267 27.02 3.86 4.40
CA ARG A 267 27.43 5.26 4.45
C ARG A 267 26.32 6.17 4.99
N PHE A 268 25.06 5.92 4.60
CA PHE A 268 23.93 6.65 5.18
C PHE A 268 23.86 6.52 6.70
N TRP A 269 24.06 5.31 7.23
CA TRP A 269 24.11 5.06 8.66
C TRP A 269 25.32 5.71 9.34
N GLU A 270 26.49 5.74 8.70
CA GLU A 270 27.64 6.50 9.22
C GLU A 270 27.37 8.01 9.29
N GLU A 271 26.74 8.56 8.25
CA GLU A 271 26.43 9.98 8.16
C GLU A 271 25.33 10.41 9.15
N ILE A 272 24.32 9.58 9.42
CA ILE A 272 23.22 9.96 10.31
C ILE A 272 23.65 10.07 11.78
N ILE A 273 24.72 9.36 12.19
CA ILE A 273 25.25 9.38 13.57
C ILE A 273 25.59 10.81 14.02
N LYS A 274 26.11 11.65 13.12
CA LYS A 274 26.56 13.02 13.44
C LYS A 274 25.43 13.91 13.98
N TYR A 275 24.17 13.61 13.68
CA TYR A 275 23.03 14.40 14.17
C TYR A 275 22.77 14.21 15.67
N GLN A 276 23.33 13.18 16.29
CA GLN A 276 23.25 12.94 17.73
C GLN A 276 24.20 13.82 18.54
N TYR A 277 25.03 14.63 17.88
CA TYR A 277 26.05 15.47 18.49
C TYR A 277 25.94 16.92 18.03
N LYS A 278 26.68 17.79 18.73
CA LYS A 278 26.73 19.22 18.44
C LYS A 278 27.39 19.51 17.09
N THR A 279 26.93 20.56 16.44
CA THR A 279 27.58 21.08 15.24
C THR A 279 28.80 21.93 15.61
N PRO A 280 29.78 22.14 14.71
CA PRO A 280 30.99 22.90 15.01
C PRO A 280 30.75 24.36 15.43
N ASP A 281 29.65 24.95 14.99
CA ASP A 281 29.20 26.32 15.32
C ASP A 281 28.61 26.46 16.73
N MET A 282 28.27 25.35 17.40
CA MET A 282 27.74 25.38 18.76
C MET A 282 28.86 25.44 19.81
N SER A 283 28.98 26.61 20.47
CA SER A 283 29.92 26.86 21.56
C SER A 283 29.44 26.31 22.91
N SER A 284 28.12 26.35 23.16
CA SER A 284 27.46 25.81 24.35
C SER A 284 26.21 25.04 23.93
N TYR A 285 25.95 23.91 24.59
CA TYR A 285 24.82 23.04 24.27
C TYR A 285 24.50 22.13 25.45
N TYR A 286 23.27 21.60 25.46
CA TYR A 286 22.87 20.50 26.35
C TYR A 286 22.90 19.17 25.59
N GLN A 287 23.31 18.09 26.24
CA GLN A 287 23.37 16.77 25.61
C GLN A 287 22.00 16.24 25.17
N PHE A 288 20.95 16.59 25.91
CA PHE A 288 19.56 16.25 25.58
C PHE A 288 19.00 17.04 24.39
N GLN A 289 19.71 18.08 23.90
CA GLN A 289 19.24 18.93 22.79
C GLN A 289 19.10 18.16 21.47
N PHE A 290 19.79 17.02 21.33
CA PHE A 290 19.79 16.16 20.14
C PHE A 290 18.91 14.91 20.29
N ASP A 291 18.10 14.84 21.34
CA ASP A 291 17.33 13.65 21.70
C ASP A 291 16.24 13.29 20.68
N ASN A 292 15.73 14.28 19.94
CA ASN A 292 14.84 14.03 18.80
C ASN A 292 15.52 13.14 17.74
N PHE A 293 16.80 13.39 17.45
CA PHE A 293 17.57 12.57 16.52
C PHE A 293 17.95 11.22 17.11
N LYS A 294 18.35 11.15 18.39
CA LYS A 294 18.62 9.85 19.06
C LYS A 294 17.40 8.93 18.99
N PHE A 295 16.21 9.46 19.29
CA PHE A 295 14.96 8.73 19.16
C PHE A 295 14.71 8.29 17.71
N PHE A 296 14.81 9.23 16.76
CA PHE A 296 14.50 8.99 15.35
C PHE A 296 15.43 7.95 14.71
N ILE A 297 16.73 8.00 15.02
CA ILE A 297 17.73 7.06 14.53
C ILE A 297 17.48 5.66 15.10
N TYR A 298 17.17 5.55 16.39
CA TYR A 298 16.77 4.29 17.02
C TYR A 298 15.52 3.70 16.35
N GLU A 299 14.48 4.51 16.15
CA GLU A 299 13.24 4.11 15.47
C GLU A 299 13.51 3.63 14.04
N LEU A 300 14.27 4.40 13.26
CA LEU A 300 14.64 4.07 11.89
C LEU A 300 15.40 2.75 11.79
N PHE A 301 16.42 2.55 12.63
CA PHE A 301 17.27 1.35 12.58
C PHE A 301 16.47 0.10 12.96
N LEU A 302 15.58 0.20 13.94
CA LEU A 302 14.66 -0.87 14.29
C LEU A 302 13.79 -1.27 13.10
N TYR A 303 13.15 -0.31 12.44
CA TYR A 303 12.34 -0.62 11.26
C TYR A 303 13.15 -1.21 10.11
N PHE A 304 14.35 -0.66 9.87
CA PHE A 304 15.25 -1.14 8.82
C PHE A 304 15.59 -2.63 9.00
N ILE A 305 16.07 -3.02 10.18
CA ILE A 305 16.38 -4.42 10.47
C ILE A 305 15.11 -5.28 10.49
N THR A 306 14.00 -4.76 11.01
CA THR A 306 12.71 -5.49 11.01
C THR A 306 12.29 -5.86 9.58
N ILE A 307 12.42 -4.93 8.62
CA ILE A 307 12.11 -5.19 7.21
C ILE A 307 12.99 -6.30 6.65
N LEU A 308 14.32 -6.21 6.85
CA LEU A 308 15.25 -7.21 6.34
C LEU A 308 14.95 -8.61 6.90
N LEU A 309 14.70 -8.72 8.21
CA LEU A 309 14.36 -10.00 8.84
C LEU A 309 13.04 -10.57 8.31
N LYS A 310 12.02 -9.74 8.12
CA LYS A 310 10.72 -10.19 7.58
C LYS A 310 10.79 -10.63 6.13
N LEU A 311 11.70 -10.05 5.35
CA LEU A 311 11.99 -10.44 3.97
C LEU A 311 12.98 -11.61 3.87
N GLU A 312 13.39 -12.20 5.01
CA GLU A 312 14.43 -13.24 5.11
C GLU A 312 15.79 -12.84 4.49
N LYS A 313 16.07 -11.53 4.43
CA LYS A 313 17.33 -10.93 3.98
C LYS A 313 18.40 -10.99 5.06
N TYR A 314 18.72 -12.20 5.52
CA TYR A 314 19.60 -12.42 6.67
C TYR A 314 21.06 -12.05 6.40
N GLU A 315 21.53 -12.20 5.16
CA GLU A 315 22.88 -11.78 4.77
C GLU A 315 23.02 -10.25 4.83
N GLU A 316 22.05 -9.53 4.26
CA GLU A 316 22.03 -8.07 4.31
C GLU A 316 21.84 -7.58 5.74
N ALA A 317 20.94 -8.19 6.53
CA ALA A 317 20.79 -7.87 7.95
C ALA A 317 22.08 -8.10 8.72
N SER A 318 22.78 -9.23 8.49
CA SER A 318 24.07 -9.50 9.12
C SER A 318 25.11 -8.45 8.75
N PHE A 319 25.19 -8.05 7.48
CA PHE A 319 26.10 -7.00 7.01
C PHE A 319 25.97 -5.72 7.86
N PHE A 320 24.74 -5.23 8.08
CA PHE A 320 24.53 -4.01 8.87
C PHE A 320 24.66 -4.21 10.39
N ILE A 321 24.16 -5.32 10.93
CA ILE A 321 24.21 -5.59 12.38
C ILE A 321 25.66 -5.74 12.86
N ASN A 322 26.51 -6.35 12.03
CA ASN A 322 27.86 -6.73 12.39
C ASN A 322 28.94 -5.80 11.84
N ALA A 323 28.55 -4.74 11.14
CA ALA A 323 29.42 -3.71 10.61
C ALA A 323 30.10 -2.88 11.70
N THR A 324 31.22 -2.27 11.33
CA THR A 324 31.88 -1.19 12.07
C THR A 324 31.54 0.12 11.41
N TYR A 325 30.95 1.05 12.16
CA TYR A 325 30.53 2.34 11.65
C TYR A 325 31.57 3.39 12.02
N PHE A 326 32.09 4.10 11.03
CA PHE A 326 33.05 5.18 11.24
C PHE A 326 32.36 6.53 11.16
N TYR A 327 32.61 7.39 12.13
CA TYR A 327 32.02 8.72 12.17
C TYR A 327 32.95 9.72 12.85
N LYS A 328 32.63 11.01 12.72
CA LYS A 328 33.31 12.08 13.45
C LYS A 328 32.32 12.80 14.32
N ILE A 329 32.67 13.02 15.58
CA ILE A 329 31.84 13.77 16.54
C ILE A 329 31.73 15.24 16.15
N ASN A 330 32.75 15.79 15.48
CA ASN A 330 32.72 17.11 14.85
C ASN A 330 33.66 17.15 13.63
N ASN A 331 33.53 18.15 12.76
CA ASN A 331 34.30 18.25 11.50
C ASN A 331 35.83 18.24 11.69
N TYR A 332 36.33 18.63 12.87
CA TYR A 332 37.75 18.69 13.21
C TYR A 332 38.20 17.54 14.12
N GLY A 333 37.29 16.64 14.48
CA GLY A 333 37.53 15.54 15.41
C GLY A 333 38.22 14.37 14.73
N GLU A 334 38.83 13.52 15.56
CA GLU A 334 39.36 12.25 15.11
C GLU A 334 38.24 11.35 14.59
N LEU A 335 38.60 10.48 13.64
CA LEU A 335 37.69 9.45 13.16
C LEU A 335 37.52 8.41 14.28
N VAL A 336 36.31 8.31 14.80
CA VAL A 336 35.94 7.29 15.78
C VAL A 336 35.22 6.15 15.08
N ASN A 337 35.13 5.01 15.75
CA ASN A 337 34.40 3.85 15.26
C ASN A 337 33.56 3.25 16.37
N GLY A 338 32.41 2.68 15.99
CA GLY A 338 31.49 2.01 16.89
C GLY A 338 30.73 0.88 16.20
N ASN A 339 29.85 0.24 16.94
CA ASN A 339 28.92 -0.78 16.44
C ASN A 339 27.49 -0.24 16.40
N ILE A 340 26.48 -1.09 16.19
CA ILE A 340 25.08 -0.65 16.13
C ILE A 340 24.53 0.01 17.41
N SER A 341 25.21 -0.11 18.55
CA SER A 341 24.87 0.61 19.80
C SER A 341 24.89 2.14 19.61
N GLU A 342 25.62 2.65 18.63
CA GLU A 342 25.62 4.07 18.23
C GLU A 342 24.24 4.57 17.78
N PHE A 343 23.35 3.67 17.35
CA PHE A 343 21.97 3.99 16.97
C PHE A 343 20.98 3.82 18.14
N ASN A 344 21.45 3.55 19.36
CA ASN A 344 20.64 3.23 20.54
C ASN A 344 20.88 4.15 21.75
N ASN A 345 21.43 5.34 21.49
CA ASN A 345 21.76 6.31 22.53
C ASN A 345 20.57 6.65 23.46
N TYR A 346 20.89 6.96 24.72
CA TYR A 346 19.90 7.30 25.74
C TYR A 346 19.23 8.66 25.46
N VAL A 347 17.90 8.70 25.59
CA VAL A 347 17.05 9.86 25.30
C VAL A 347 16.62 10.51 26.62
N GLU A 348 17.50 11.32 27.22
CA GLU A 348 17.36 11.89 28.56
C GLU A 348 16.10 12.76 28.72
N SER A 349 15.76 13.56 27.71
CA SER A 349 14.55 14.39 27.67
C SER A 349 13.27 13.58 27.86
N LEU A 350 13.22 12.36 27.34
CA LEU A 350 12.07 11.48 27.50
C LEU A 350 12.17 10.68 28.80
N GLU A 351 13.26 9.93 28.96
CA GLU A 351 13.40 8.92 30.01
C GLU A 351 13.58 9.53 31.42
N GLN A 352 14.07 10.77 31.51
CA GLN A 352 14.31 11.46 32.78
C GLN A 352 13.51 12.77 32.91
N ILE A 353 13.65 13.71 31.97
CA ILE A 353 13.06 15.05 32.13
C ILE A 353 11.53 14.98 32.09
N ARG A 354 10.94 14.44 31.02
CA ARG A 354 9.48 14.28 30.87
C ARG A 354 8.89 13.41 31.96
N GLN A 355 9.53 12.27 32.23
CA GLN A 355 9.08 11.34 33.26
C GLN A 355 8.96 12.00 34.63
N ASN A 356 9.96 12.78 35.05
CA ASN A 356 9.97 13.47 36.33
C ASN A 356 9.00 14.66 36.36
N ARG A 357 8.99 15.49 35.31
CA ARG A 357 8.12 16.68 35.22
C ARG A 357 6.64 16.32 35.28
N LEU A 358 6.24 15.30 34.51
CA LEU A 358 4.85 14.86 34.39
C LEU A 358 4.49 13.71 35.35
N LYS A 359 5.44 13.20 36.14
CA LYS A 359 5.26 12.09 37.11
C LYS A 359 4.60 10.85 36.49
N LEU A 360 5.00 10.49 35.27
CA LEU A 360 4.31 9.49 34.45
C LEU A 360 4.47 8.05 34.97
N ASN A 361 5.50 7.77 35.78
CA ASN A 361 5.82 6.44 36.31
C ASN A 361 5.86 5.34 35.23
N ARG A 362 6.34 5.69 34.03
CA ARG A 362 6.50 4.74 32.91
C ARG A 362 7.83 4.02 33.03
N ILE A 363 7.92 2.83 32.44
CA ILE A 363 9.19 2.10 32.41
C ILE A 363 10.11 2.67 31.32
N SER A 364 9.56 2.94 30.14
CA SER A 364 10.28 3.64 29.07
C SER A 364 9.29 4.41 28.21
N ILE A 365 9.43 5.74 28.20
CA ILE A 365 8.62 6.61 27.33
C ILE A 365 9.02 6.43 25.88
N THR A 366 10.30 6.14 25.60
CA THR A 366 10.76 5.79 24.25
C THR A 366 9.98 4.59 23.72
N ALA A 367 9.86 3.51 24.51
CA ALA A 367 9.11 2.32 24.10
C ALA A 367 7.62 2.59 23.87
N ASP A 368 7.02 3.48 24.67
CA ASP A 368 5.62 3.89 24.53
C ASP A 368 5.39 4.61 23.21
N LEU A 369 6.24 5.58 22.87
CA LEU A 369 6.16 6.31 21.60
C LEU A 369 6.37 5.38 20.41
N ILE A 370 7.36 4.48 20.44
CA ILE A 370 7.55 3.50 19.36
C ILE A 370 6.28 2.66 19.17
N LYS A 371 5.64 2.23 20.26
CA LYS A 371 4.39 1.45 20.20
C LYS A 371 3.23 2.24 19.61
N GLU A 372 3.01 3.47 20.07
CA GLU A 372 1.94 4.35 19.57
C GLU A 372 2.10 4.62 18.08
N ARG A 373 3.35 4.76 17.63
CA ARG A 373 3.69 5.08 16.25
C ARG A 373 3.91 3.84 15.38
N ALA A 374 3.71 2.63 15.90
CA ALA A 374 3.85 1.36 15.18
C ALA A 374 2.63 1.05 14.31
N ASN A 375 2.35 1.95 13.35
CA ASN A 375 1.19 1.93 12.47
C ASN A 375 1.54 1.66 10.99
N ILE A 376 2.75 1.16 10.73
CA ILE A 376 3.24 0.83 9.39
C ILE A 376 2.57 -0.44 8.87
N HIS A 377 1.98 -0.36 7.69
CA HIS A 377 1.35 -1.52 7.04
C HIS A 377 2.36 -2.68 6.89
N ASN A 378 1.93 -3.91 7.18
CA ASN A 378 2.76 -5.12 7.21
C ASN A 378 3.86 -5.21 8.28
N ILE A 379 4.09 -4.22 9.14
CA ILE A 379 5.02 -4.32 10.27
C ILE A 379 4.24 -4.13 11.56
N LYS A 380 4.06 -5.22 12.32
CA LYS A 380 3.37 -5.16 13.61
C LYS A 380 4.36 -4.66 14.66
N PHE A 381 3.88 -3.95 15.69
CA PHE A 381 4.72 -3.58 16.84
C PHE A 381 5.47 -4.77 17.44
N ARG A 382 4.87 -5.97 17.41
CA ARG A 382 5.52 -7.19 17.87
C ARG A 382 6.79 -7.53 17.08
N ASP A 383 6.79 -7.31 15.77
CA ASP A 383 7.96 -7.57 14.93
C ASP A 383 9.13 -6.67 15.39
N ILE A 384 8.84 -5.40 15.70
CA ILE A 384 9.80 -4.43 16.24
C ILE A 384 10.35 -4.88 17.59
N VAL A 385 9.49 -5.35 18.50
CA VAL A 385 9.92 -5.87 19.82
C VAL A 385 10.87 -7.06 19.65
N GLU A 386 10.60 -7.97 18.71
CA GLU A 386 11.48 -9.12 18.46
C GLU A 386 12.82 -8.71 17.85
N THR A 387 12.82 -7.74 16.93
CA THR A 387 14.05 -7.16 16.37
C THR A 387 14.90 -6.47 17.44
N ASP A 388 14.31 -5.59 18.24
CA ASP A 388 14.99 -4.87 19.33
C ASP A 388 15.66 -5.85 20.31
N TYR A 389 14.97 -6.96 20.58
CA TYR A 389 15.47 -8.05 21.42
C TYR A 389 16.62 -8.85 20.78
N LEU A 390 16.52 -9.12 19.49
CA LEU A 390 17.58 -9.80 18.73
C LEU A 390 18.87 -8.96 18.69
N LEU A 391 18.77 -7.65 18.47
CA LEU A 391 19.92 -6.75 18.43
C LEU A 391 20.66 -6.70 19.77
N PHE A 392 19.93 -6.67 20.89
CA PHE A 392 20.52 -6.81 22.23
C PHE A 392 21.32 -8.11 22.35
N PHE A 393 20.76 -9.24 21.93
CA PHE A 393 21.47 -10.52 22.01
C PHE A 393 22.71 -10.61 21.11
N ILE A 394 22.67 -10.04 19.92
CA ILE A 394 23.83 -10.07 19.05
C ILE A 394 24.95 -9.20 19.64
N THR A 395 24.63 -8.01 20.13
CA THR A 395 25.64 -7.10 20.69
C THR A 395 26.24 -7.60 22.00
N ILE A 396 25.43 -8.13 22.92
CA ILE A 396 25.93 -8.70 24.18
C ILE A 396 26.86 -9.89 23.94
N ASN A 397 26.58 -10.72 22.93
CA ASN A 397 27.42 -11.88 22.57
C ASN A 397 28.73 -11.46 21.89
N ASN A 398 28.70 -10.36 21.14
CA ASN A 398 29.87 -9.81 20.44
C ASN A 398 30.76 -8.95 21.36
N SER A 399 30.27 -8.52 22.53
CA SER A 399 31.02 -7.68 23.46
C SER A 399 32.26 -8.42 23.97
N LYS A 400 33.44 -7.81 23.82
CA LYS A 400 34.72 -8.40 24.24
C LYS A 400 34.99 -8.23 25.74
N ASP A 401 34.35 -7.24 26.36
CA ASP A 401 34.47 -6.89 27.77
C ASP A 401 33.10 -6.54 28.36
N SER A 402 32.99 -6.44 29.69
CA SER A 402 31.77 -5.97 30.39
C SER A 402 31.45 -4.48 30.17
N ILE A 403 31.99 -3.85 29.11
CA ILE A 403 31.81 -2.44 28.81
C ILE A 403 30.41 -2.21 28.25
N ARG A 404 29.57 -1.52 29.04
CA ARG A 404 28.15 -1.30 28.75
C ARG A 404 27.89 -0.45 27.50
N GLN A 405 28.89 0.28 26.99
CA GLN A 405 28.71 1.24 25.89
C GLN A 405 28.51 0.57 24.52
N ASP A 406 29.00 -0.66 24.34
CA ASP A 406 28.91 -1.40 23.07
C ASP A 406 27.66 -2.28 22.94
N ILE A 407 26.73 -2.19 23.90
CA ILE A 407 25.57 -3.07 24.01
C ILE A 407 24.28 -2.34 23.61
N TRP A 408 23.51 -2.94 22.71
CA TRP A 408 22.19 -2.44 22.31
C TRP A 408 21.16 -2.63 23.42
N VAL A 409 20.56 -1.58 23.94
CA VAL A 409 19.53 -1.65 24.98
C VAL A 409 18.14 -1.93 24.36
N PRO A 410 17.47 -3.04 24.71
CA PRO A 410 16.20 -3.43 24.11
C PRO A 410 15.02 -2.72 24.79
N ARG A 411 14.82 -1.43 24.51
CA ARG A 411 13.82 -0.57 25.19
C ARG A 411 12.39 -1.09 25.04
N CYS A 412 12.04 -1.68 23.90
CA CYS A 412 10.72 -2.21 23.61
C CYS A 412 10.44 -3.56 24.32
N SER A 413 11.45 -4.17 24.96
CA SER A 413 11.30 -5.44 25.70
C SER A 413 10.34 -5.37 26.88
N VAL A 414 10.02 -4.18 27.38
CA VAL A 414 9.01 -3.94 28.43
C VAL A 414 7.63 -4.46 28.02
N TYR A 415 7.36 -4.51 26.71
CA TYR A 415 6.14 -5.04 26.11
C TYR A 415 6.21 -6.54 25.77
N ASN A 416 7.34 -7.19 26.06
CA ASN A 416 7.48 -8.62 25.86
C ASN A 416 6.67 -9.39 26.93
N SER A 417 6.03 -10.48 26.52
CA SER A 417 5.36 -11.40 27.44
C SER A 417 6.33 -12.49 27.87
N TYR A 418 6.35 -12.82 29.17
CA TYR A 418 7.27 -13.79 29.78
C TYR A 418 7.25 -15.19 29.13
N HIS A 419 6.16 -15.55 28.44
CA HIS A 419 5.94 -16.86 27.84
C HIS A 419 6.13 -16.90 26.32
N ARG A 420 6.42 -15.78 25.65
CA ARG A 420 6.59 -15.76 24.19
C ARG A 420 8.04 -15.44 23.81
N LYS A 421 8.69 -16.45 23.27
CA LYS A 421 10.03 -16.40 22.72
C LYS A 421 9.96 -15.75 21.32
N PRO A 422 10.97 -14.98 20.87
CA PRO A 422 11.00 -14.49 19.50
C PRO A 422 11.06 -15.66 18.52
N LEU A 423 10.29 -15.56 17.43
CA LEU A 423 10.10 -16.66 16.48
C LEU A 423 11.42 -17.09 15.82
N ILE A 424 12.34 -16.15 15.63
CA ILE A 424 13.65 -16.45 15.03
C ILE A 424 14.42 -17.48 15.84
N PHE A 425 14.33 -17.45 17.17
CA PHE A 425 14.98 -18.39 18.07
C PHE A 425 14.18 -19.69 18.23
N GLU A 426 12.85 -19.60 18.31
CA GLU A 426 12.00 -20.80 18.41
C GLU A 426 12.18 -21.73 17.21
N LYS A 427 12.34 -21.14 16.01
CA LYS A 427 12.55 -21.90 14.77
C LYS A 427 13.95 -22.48 14.63
N MET A 428 14.92 -22.12 15.47
CA MET A 428 16.29 -22.67 15.40
C MET A 428 16.37 -24.16 15.75
N ILE A 429 15.28 -24.78 16.21
CA ILE A 429 15.19 -26.23 16.28
C ILE A 429 15.28 -26.90 14.89
N SER A 430 14.92 -26.18 13.82
CA SER A 430 15.10 -26.64 12.43
C SER A 430 16.50 -26.34 11.95
N ALA A 431 17.21 -27.36 11.44
CA ALA A 431 18.51 -27.26 10.82
C ALA A 431 18.48 -26.31 9.61
N ARG A 432 17.45 -26.45 8.75
CA ARG A 432 17.24 -25.53 7.62
C ARG A 432 17.09 -24.08 8.04
N HIS A 433 16.34 -23.81 9.11
CA HIS A 433 16.18 -22.43 9.61
C HIS A 433 17.47 -21.92 10.25
N PHE A 434 18.11 -22.74 11.10
CA PHE A 434 19.40 -22.40 11.72
C PHE A 434 20.44 -22.02 10.67
N GLU A 435 20.54 -22.80 9.58
CA GLU A 435 21.47 -22.55 8.49
C GLU A 435 21.30 -21.15 7.87
N LYS A 436 20.06 -20.67 7.76
CA LYS A 436 19.77 -19.32 7.25
C LYS A 436 20.16 -18.21 8.22
N VAL A 437 19.93 -18.40 9.52
CA VAL A 437 20.03 -17.32 10.53
C VAL A 437 21.37 -17.28 11.26
N LYS A 438 22.18 -18.35 11.21
CA LYS A 438 23.48 -18.44 11.90
C LYS A 438 24.43 -17.29 11.54
N ILE A 439 24.32 -16.77 10.32
CA ILE A 439 25.13 -15.64 9.83
C ILE A 439 24.93 -14.36 10.64
N LEU A 440 23.76 -14.16 11.25
CA LEU A 440 23.50 -12.99 12.10
C LEU A 440 24.39 -12.98 13.35
N PHE A 441 24.77 -14.17 13.82
CA PHE A 441 25.54 -14.39 15.05
C PHE A 441 27.02 -14.67 14.80
N LYS A 442 27.49 -14.60 13.55
CA LYS A 442 28.87 -14.94 13.16
C LYS A 442 29.30 -16.35 13.58
N VAL A 443 28.40 -17.33 13.49
CA VAL A 443 28.70 -18.74 13.78
C VAL A 443 28.39 -19.62 12.58
N ASN A 444 29.12 -20.72 12.44
CA ASN A 444 29.01 -21.66 11.33
C ASN A 444 28.26 -22.95 11.71
N THR A 445 28.29 -23.32 12.99
CA THR A 445 27.75 -24.59 13.48
C THR A 445 26.82 -24.40 14.69
N PRO A 446 25.88 -25.34 14.94
CA PRO A 446 25.07 -25.34 16.16
C PRO A 446 25.92 -25.34 17.44
N GLU A 447 27.07 -26.02 17.41
CA GLU A 447 27.98 -26.10 18.56
C GLU A 447 28.66 -24.76 18.84
N GLU A 448 29.08 -24.02 17.81
CA GLU A 448 29.58 -22.64 17.98
C GLU A 448 28.52 -21.72 18.58
N PHE A 449 27.27 -21.85 18.14
CA PHE A 449 26.14 -21.08 18.71
C PHE A 449 25.87 -21.44 20.17
N LYS A 450 25.89 -22.74 20.52
CA LYS A 450 25.76 -23.24 21.89
C LYS A 450 26.85 -22.66 22.79
N ASN A 451 28.10 -22.72 22.35
CA ASN A 451 29.25 -22.19 23.09
C ASN A 451 29.16 -20.66 23.27
N MET A 452 28.73 -19.93 22.25
CA MET A 452 28.48 -18.48 22.34
C MET A 452 27.46 -18.16 23.43
N ILE A 453 26.34 -18.89 23.46
CA ILE A 453 25.27 -18.69 24.45
C ILE A 453 25.74 -19.01 25.89
N LEU A 454 26.45 -20.12 26.07
CA LEU A 454 26.98 -20.52 27.38
C LEU A 454 27.95 -19.46 27.92
N LYS A 455 28.87 -18.98 27.08
CA LYS A 455 29.81 -17.90 27.43
C LYS A 455 29.08 -16.65 27.94
N THR A 456 28.05 -16.18 27.23
CA THR A 456 27.30 -14.99 27.63
C THR A 456 26.57 -15.16 28.96
N THR A 457 26.07 -16.37 29.22
CA THR A 457 25.37 -16.68 30.48
C THR A 457 26.33 -16.73 31.67
N ASP A 458 27.50 -17.34 31.47
CA ASP A 458 28.52 -17.48 32.51
C ASP A 458 29.10 -16.11 32.94
N LEU A 459 29.18 -15.17 32.00
CA LEU A 459 29.60 -13.79 32.27
C LEU A 459 28.55 -12.98 33.06
N GLY A 460 27.33 -13.49 33.26
CA GLY A 460 26.29 -12.84 34.07
C GLY A 460 25.84 -11.46 33.55
N ILE A 461 26.17 -11.11 32.31
CA ILE A 461 25.86 -9.80 31.70
C ILE A 461 24.34 -9.64 31.55
N ASP A 462 23.61 -10.76 31.45
CA ASP A 462 22.16 -10.77 31.53
C ASP A 462 21.66 -10.28 32.91
N LYS A 463 22.26 -10.74 34.03
CA LYS A 463 21.84 -10.44 35.43
C LYS A 463 21.93 -8.96 35.82
N ASP A 464 22.83 -8.19 35.23
CA ASP A 464 22.96 -6.74 35.49
C ASP A 464 21.87 -5.91 34.78
N TYR A 465 21.47 -6.32 33.58
CA TYR A 465 20.37 -5.70 32.84
C TYR A 465 18.99 -6.15 33.36
N TYR A 466 18.87 -7.37 33.91
CA TYR A 466 17.66 -7.88 34.57
C TYR A 466 17.14 -6.99 35.72
N LYS A 467 18.04 -6.27 36.41
CA LYS A 467 17.66 -5.35 37.51
C LYS A 467 17.25 -3.95 37.03
N SER A 468 17.68 -3.56 35.82
CA SER A 468 17.54 -2.19 35.31
C SER A 468 16.47 -2.06 34.21
N PHE A 469 16.20 -3.13 33.46
CA PHE A 469 15.22 -3.18 32.37
C PHE A 469 14.23 -4.32 32.60
N TYR A 470 12.94 -3.99 32.58
CA TYR A 470 11.88 -4.94 32.87
C TYR A 470 11.75 -5.99 31.74
N ARG A 471 11.78 -7.28 32.10
CA ARG A 471 11.38 -8.45 31.28
C ARG A 471 12.30 -8.86 30.11
N ILE A 472 13.61 -8.70 30.26
CA ILE A 472 14.60 -9.36 29.39
C ILE A 472 14.72 -10.84 29.81
N ILE A 473 14.24 -11.78 28.99
CA ILE A 473 14.44 -13.23 29.15
C ILE A 473 15.81 -13.66 28.60
N SER A 474 16.72 -14.15 29.44
CA SER A 474 18.05 -14.66 29.05
C SER A 474 17.98 -15.60 27.84
N ILE A 475 18.96 -15.51 26.93
CA ILE A 475 18.98 -16.28 25.68
C ILE A 475 18.88 -17.79 25.94
N ASN A 476 19.45 -18.28 27.04
CA ASN A 476 19.33 -19.68 27.51
C ASN A 476 17.90 -20.16 27.78
N LYS A 477 17.00 -19.24 28.14
CA LYS A 477 15.58 -19.55 28.36
C LYS A 477 14.78 -19.43 27.06
N VAL A 478 15.28 -18.67 26.10
CA VAL A 478 14.66 -18.46 24.81
C VAL A 478 15.00 -19.62 23.86
N VAL A 479 16.29 -19.93 23.70
CA VAL A 479 16.79 -21.02 22.85
C VAL A 479 16.79 -22.33 23.65
N ASP A 480 16.16 -23.37 23.10
CA ASP A 480 16.29 -24.74 23.61
C ASP A 480 17.56 -25.35 23.00
N ILE A 481 18.68 -25.21 23.70
CA ILE A 481 20.01 -25.59 23.23
C ILE A 481 20.10 -27.09 22.89
N GLU A 482 19.39 -27.93 23.63
CA GLU A 482 19.38 -29.39 23.41
C GLU A 482 18.58 -29.78 22.16
N LYS A 483 17.73 -28.89 21.65
CA LYS A 483 16.95 -29.10 20.42
C LYS A 483 17.46 -28.31 19.23
N LEU A 484 18.57 -27.58 19.38
CA LEU A 484 19.13 -26.74 18.32
C LEU A 484 19.47 -27.57 17.08
N ALA A 485 18.91 -27.21 15.93
CA ALA A 485 19.10 -27.89 14.65
C ALA A 485 18.87 -29.42 14.70
N THR A 486 17.89 -29.88 15.49
CA THR A 486 17.56 -31.32 15.63
C THR A 486 16.46 -31.80 14.69
N LEU A 487 15.69 -30.89 14.10
CA LEU A 487 14.68 -31.17 13.09
C LEU A 487 15.21 -30.79 11.71
N ASP A 488 14.97 -31.60 10.68
CA ASP A 488 15.40 -31.30 9.31
C ASP A 488 14.66 -30.10 8.68
#